data_AF-Q6C426-F1
#
_entry.id   AF-Q6C426-F1
#
_cell.length_a   1.000
_cell.length_b   1.000
_cell.length_c   1.000
_cell.angle_alpha   90.00
_cell.angle_beta   90.00
_cell.angle_gamma   90.00
#
_symmetry.space_group_name_H-M   'P 1'
#
loop_
_entity.id
_entity.type
_entity.pdbx_description
1 polymer ?
#
loop_
_entity_poly.entity_id
_entity_poly.type
_entity_poly.pdbx_seq_one_letter_code
_entity_poly.pdbx_strand_id
1 'polypeptide(L)'
;MPEQAHIESDPECPHCLYPDVALKISGIFFSGLAAGGTLMTTLYLRPVFQKLPTNEAYNLFDLIYGVGKVAFPVFSILGTASFGGAAYLERHPKGSYNQPRKDRAWYNPSSSRLLAYSAATLFAILPYTRIIMWPTLTKLFAVRLETVKGQNVKELLSLWSAHHLVRVFLALLSFAGGIISTVVL
;
A
#
# COMPACT_ATOMS: atom_id res chain seq x y z
N MET A 1 13.94 25.42 -55.23
CA MET A 1 14.62 24.73 -54.11
C MET A 1 14.35 25.55 -52.85
N PRO A 2 13.42 25.16 -51.97
CA PRO A 2 13.29 25.81 -50.67
C PRO A 2 14.00 24.98 -49.58
N GLU A 3 15.01 25.64 -49.00
CA GLU A 3 15.29 25.77 -47.57
C GLU A 3 15.04 24.54 -46.67
N GLN A 4 16.12 23.85 -46.32
CA GLN A 4 16.15 22.88 -45.24
C GLN A 4 15.92 23.59 -43.90
N ALA A 5 14.74 23.40 -43.32
CA ALA A 5 14.51 23.74 -41.92
C ALA A 5 15.39 22.83 -41.04
N HIS A 6 16.43 23.42 -40.46
CA HIS A 6 17.14 22.86 -39.32
C HIS A 6 16.12 22.72 -38.17
N ILE A 7 15.67 21.50 -37.91
CA ILE A 7 14.96 21.18 -36.68
C ILE A 7 16.03 21.09 -35.60
N GLU A 8 16.12 22.18 -34.85
CA GLU A 8 16.86 22.33 -33.62
C GLU A 8 16.48 21.18 -32.68
N SER A 9 17.45 20.33 -32.38
CA SER A 9 17.32 19.27 -31.39
C SER A 9 17.23 19.93 -30.02
N ASP A 10 16.00 20.07 -29.52
CA ASP A 10 15.75 20.62 -28.19
C ASP A 10 16.52 19.79 -27.14
N PRO A 11 17.36 20.41 -26.30
CA PRO A 11 18.24 19.73 -25.39
C PRO A 11 17.42 19.15 -24.24
N GLU A 12 17.68 17.88 -23.93
CA GLU A 12 17.48 17.22 -22.64
C GLU A 12 16.77 18.07 -21.58
N CYS A 13 15.44 18.02 -21.54
CA CYS A 13 14.69 18.55 -20.41
C CYS A 13 14.94 17.63 -19.20
N PRO A 14 15.77 18.00 -18.22
CA PRO A 14 16.16 17.12 -17.11
C PRO A 14 14.99 16.91 -16.12
N HIS A 15 13.89 17.64 -16.31
CA HIS A 15 12.68 17.62 -15.51
C HIS A 15 11.49 16.95 -16.21
N CYS A 16 11.70 16.28 -17.35
CA CYS A 16 10.75 15.27 -17.85
C CYS A 16 10.82 14.03 -16.94
N LEU A 17 10.48 14.20 -15.66
CA LEU A 17 10.31 13.12 -14.71
C LEU A 17 9.22 12.21 -15.27
N TYR A 18 9.60 11.03 -15.73
CA TYR A 18 8.70 10.01 -16.25
C TYR A 18 7.58 9.79 -15.21
N PRO A 19 6.33 10.21 -15.52
CA PRO A 19 5.27 10.26 -14.52
C PRO A 19 4.93 8.88 -13.96
N ASP A 20 5.17 7.81 -14.73
CA ASP A 20 5.10 6.42 -14.29
C ASP A 20 6.14 6.08 -13.22
N VAL A 21 7.38 6.55 -13.35
CA VAL A 21 8.44 6.33 -12.34
C VAL A 21 8.09 7.00 -11.02
N ALA A 22 7.61 8.25 -11.07
CA ALA A 22 7.15 8.96 -9.87
C ALA A 22 6.01 8.21 -9.16
N LEU A 23 5.06 7.68 -9.94
CA LEU A 23 3.94 6.87 -9.42
C LEU A 23 4.38 5.51 -8.86
N LYS A 24 5.38 4.85 -9.46
CA LYS A 24 5.96 3.62 -8.89
C LYS A 24 6.61 3.90 -7.54
N ILE A 25 7.44 4.93 -7.46
CA ILE A 25 8.15 5.32 -6.22
C ILE A 25 7.14 5.72 -5.13
N SER A 26 6.12 6.52 -5.46
CA SER A 26 5.08 6.88 -4.50
C SER A 26 4.30 5.65 -4.02
N GLY A 27 3.98 4.72 -4.93
CA GLY A 27 3.34 3.44 -4.60
C GLY A 27 4.17 2.60 -3.63
N ILE A 28 5.48 2.47 -3.88
CA ILE A 28 6.43 1.78 -2.99
C ILE A 28 6.47 2.46 -1.62
N PHE A 29 6.55 3.79 -1.58
CA PHE A 29 6.58 4.53 -0.33
C PHE A 29 5.31 4.29 0.51
N PHE A 30 4.11 4.45 -0.08
CA PHE A 30 2.86 4.27 0.65
C PHE A 30 2.58 2.82 1.05
N SER A 31 2.88 1.85 0.17
CA SER A 31 2.76 0.42 0.51
C SER A 31 3.77 0.02 1.59
N GLY A 32 4.97 0.58 1.58
CA GLY A 32 5.99 0.40 2.62
C GLY A 32 5.55 0.96 3.97
N LEU A 33 4.97 2.17 4.01
CA LEU A 33 4.38 2.74 5.23
C LEU A 33 3.23 1.88 5.77
N ALA A 34 2.34 1.41 4.88
CA ALA A 34 1.27 0.49 5.26
C ALA A 34 1.86 -0.80 5.86
N ALA A 35 2.78 -1.46 5.15
CA ALA A 35 3.41 -2.70 5.59
C ALA A 35 4.16 -2.53 6.93
N GLY A 36 5.01 -1.51 7.05
CA GLY A 36 5.77 -1.21 8.26
C GLY A 36 4.89 -0.92 9.46
N GLY A 37 3.85 -0.09 9.30
CA GLY A 37 2.88 0.21 10.36
C GLY A 37 2.12 -1.04 10.82
N THR A 38 1.67 -1.88 9.89
CA THR A 38 1.00 -3.15 10.24
C THR A 38 1.98 -4.14 10.89
N LEU A 39 3.22 -4.23 10.42
CA LEU A 39 4.24 -5.13 10.94
C LEU A 39 4.60 -4.77 12.38
N MET A 40 4.82 -3.48 12.66
CA MET A 40 5.08 -2.99 14.01
C MET A 40 3.94 -3.36 14.95
N THR A 41 2.70 -3.14 14.51
CA THR A 41 1.50 -3.50 15.28
C THR A 41 1.45 -5.00 15.58
N THR A 42 1.94 -5.84 14.68
CA THR A 42 1.79 -7.29 14.77
C THR A 42 2.91 -7.97 15.54
N LEU A 43 4.16 -7.66 15.23
CA LEU A 43 5.33 -8.32 15.83
C LEU A 43 5.60 -7.80 17.24
N TYR A 44 5.41 -6.51 17.47
CA TYR A 44 5.75 -5.91 18.76
C TYR A 44 4.56 -5.85 19.71
N LEU A 45 3.35 -5.49 19.27
CA LEU A 45 2.24 -5.32 20.23
C LEU A 45 1.61 -6.64 20.65
N ARG A 46 1.57 -7.65 19.77
CA ARG A 46 1.01 -8.96 20.12
C ARG A 46 1.63 -9.55 21.40
N PRO A 47 2.95 -9.65 21.55
CA PRO A 47 3.55 -10.13 22.80
C PRO A 47 3.34 -9.15 23.96
N VAL A 48 3.22 -7.84 23.70
CA VAL A 48 2.97 -6.83 24.73
C VAL A 48 1.56 -7.00 25.32
N PHE A 49 0.52 -7.20 24.51
CA PHE A 49 -0.85 -7.41 25.01
C PHE A 49 -0.97 -8.64 25.93
N GLN A 50 -0.16 -9.66 25.71
CA GLN A 50 -0.16 -10.85 26.56
C GLN A 50 0.43 -10.56 27.94
N LYS A 51 1.48 -9.72 27.98
CA LYS A 51 2.20 -9.35 29.21
C LYS A 51 1.52 -8.27 30.03
N LEU A 52 0.76 -7.38 29.40
CA LEU A 52 0.06 -6.30 30.10
C LEU A 52 -1.21 -6.78 30.83
N PRO A 53 -1.63 -6.09 31.91
CA PRO A 53 -2.98 -6.20 32.46
C PRO A 53 -4.05 -5.89 31.39
N THR A 54 -5.22 -6.51 31.49
CA THR A 54 -6.28 -6.42 30.46
C THR A 54 -6.70 -4.97 30.16
N ASN A 55 -6.85 -4.13 31.20
CA ASN A 55 -7.23 -2.72 31.03
C ASN A 55 -6.15 -1.95 30.26
N GLU A 56 -4.88 -2.14 30.61
CA GLU A 56 -3.75 -1.48 29.94
C GLU A 56 -3.59 -1.96 28.49
N ALA A 57 -3.71 -3.27 28.26
CA ALA A 57 -3.69 -3.85 26.93
C ALA A 57 -4.80 -3.26 26.04
N TYR A 58 -6.00 -3.08 26.60
CA TYR A 58 -7.10 -2.44 25.89
C TYR A 58 -6.83 -0.96 25.58
N ASN A 59 -6.33 -0.19 26.55
CA ASN A 59 -6.03 1.23 26.34
C ASN A 59 -4.96 1.43 25.26
N LEU A 60 -3.93 0.57 25.26
CA LEU A 60 -2.91 0.56 24.20
C LEU A 60 -3.53 0.22 22.84
N PHE A 61 -4.46 -0.74 22.79
CA PHE A 61 -5.22 -1.04 21.59
C PHE A 61 -6.05 0.16 21.11
N ASP A 62 -6.82 0.83 21.97
CA ASP A 62 -7.69 1.96 21.57
C ASP A 62 -6.87 3.11 20.99
N LEU A 63 -5.70 3.38 21.58
CA LEU A 63 -4.74 4.36 21.06
C LEU A 63 -4.25 3.99 19.65
N ILE A 64 -3.76 2.77 19.48
CA ILE A 64 -3.12 2.32 18.24
C ILE A 64 -4.15 2.15 17.13
N TYR A 65 -5.33 1.60 17.46
CA TYR A 65 -6.46 1.55 16.55
C TYR A 65 -6.91 2.97 16.16
N GLY A 66 -6.96 3.90 17.11
CA GLY A 66 -7.33 5.29 16.89
C GLY A 66 -6.48 5.98 15.81
N VAL A 67 -5.16 5.75 15.81
CA VAL A 67 -4.25 6.23 14.77
C VAL A 67 -4.37 5.40 13.49
N GLY A 68 -4.36 4.07 13.64
CA GLY A 68 -4.33 3.12 12.52
C GLY A 68 -5.57 3.17 11.64
N LYS A 69 -6.75 3.45 12.20
CA LYS A 69 -8.02 3.51 11.44
C LYS A 69 -8.04 4.62 10.38
N VAL A 70 -7.17 5.63 10.50
CA VAL A 70 -7.06 6.74 9.53
C VAL A 70 -5.82 6.57 8.67
N ALA A 71 -4.65 6.40 9.29
CA ALA A 71 -3.38 6.33 8.56
C ALA A 71 -3.36 5.15 7.57
N PHE A 72 -3.83 3.99 8.01
CA PHE A 72 -3.75 2.77 7.19
C PHE A 72 -4.62 2.86 5.92
N PRO A 73 -5.92 3.20 5.98
CA PRO A 73 -6.70 3.40 4.75
C PRO A 73 -6.14 4.47 3.81
N VAL A 74 -5.62 5.58 4.35
CA VAL A 74 -5.01 6.63 3.53
C VAL A 74 -3.81 6.09 2.75
N PHE A 75 -2.87 5.41 3.42
CA PHE A 75 -1.72 4.82 2.75
C PHE A 75 -2.13 3.74 1.73
N SER A 76 -3.12 2.91 2.06
CA SER A 76 -3.62 1.90 1.13
C SER A 76 -4.26 2.51 -0.12
N ILE A 77 -5.06 3.57 0.02
CA ILE A 77 -5.71 4.24 -1.11
C ILE A 77 -4.67 4.96 -1.98
N LEU A 78 -3.76 5.72 -1.36
CA LEU A 78 -2.71 6.44 -2.09
C LEU A 78 -1.76 5.49 -2.81
N GLY A 79 -1.36 4.39 -2.18
CA GLY A 79 -0.54 3.35 -2.81
C GLY A 79 -1.28 2.65 -3.96
N THR A 80 -2.58 2.36 -3.79
CA THR A 80 -3.42 1.75 -4.84
C THR A 80 -3.54 2.67 -6.05
N ALA A 81 -3.84 3.94 -5.81
CA ALA A 81 -3.96 4.94 -6.87
C ALA A 81 -2.62 5.13 -7.60
N SER A 82 -1.51 5.12 -6.85
CA SER A 82 -0.16 5.24 -7.41
C SER A 82 0.18 4.06 -8.33
N PHE A 83 0.08 2.83 -7.84
CA PHE A 83 0.36 1.63 -8.65
C PHE A 83 -0.63 1.43 -9.79
N GLY A 84 -1.92 1.70 -9.57
CA GLY A 84 -2.94 1.64 -10.60
C GLY A 84 -2.71 2.67 -11.71
N GLY A 85 -2.33 3.89 -11.33
CA GLY A 85 -1.95 4.95 -12.26
C GLY A 85 -0.71 4.59 -13.07
N ALA A 86 0.34 4.07 -12.42
CA ALA A 86 1.55 3.60 -13.10
C ALA A 86 1.21 2.47 -14.10
N ALA A 87 0.43 1.46 -13.68
CA ALA A 87 0.00 0.37 -14.56
C ALA A 87 -0.81 0.87 -15.77
N TYR A 88 -1.68 1.86 -15.56
CA TYR A 88 -2.49 2.47 -16.61
C TYR A 88 -1.64 3.22 -17.64
N LEU A 89 -0.68 4.04 -17.18
CA LEU A 89 0.23 4.80 -18.04
C LEU A 89 1.16 3.88 -18.83
N GLU A 90 1.69 2.82 -18.21
CA GLU A 90 2.49 1.80 -18.93
C GLU A 90 1.67 1.14 -20.05
N ARG A 91 0.37 0.93 -19.84
CA ARG A 91 -0.52 0.32 -20.84
C ARG A 91 -0.98 1.28 -21.94
N HIS A 92 -1.00 2.58 -21.67
CA HIS A 92 -1.47 3.61 -22.61
C HIS A 92 -0.46 4.76 -22.72
N PRO A 93 0.72 4.53 -23.32
CA PRO A 93 1.68 5.60 -23.55
C PRO A 93 1.04 6.66 -24.46
N LYS A 94 0.86 7.88 -23.94
CA LYS A 94 0.38 9.02 -24.73
C LYS A 94 1.44 9.38 -25.78
N GLY A 95 1.15 9.09 -27.05
CA GLY A 95 1.85 9.67 -28.19
C GLY A 95 3.14 8.96 -28.63
N SER A 96 3.01 8.04 -29.60
CA SER A 96 3.95 8.02 -30.73
C SER A 96 3.12 7.86 -32.01
N TYR A 97 2.59 8.98 -32.48
CA TYR A 97 2.30 9.13 -33.90
C TYR A 97 3.68 9.22 -34.59
N ASN A 98 4.02 8.20 -35.37
CA ASN A 98 5.05 8.23 -36.43
C ASN A 98 6.55 8.29 -36.05
N GLN A 99 6.99 7.79 -34.89
CA GLN A 99 8.39 7.35 -34.78
C GLN A 99 8.48 5.89 -34.34
N PRO A 100 9.03 4.99 -35.17
CA PRO A 100 9.52 3.71 -34.69
C PRO A 100 10.81 3.98 -33.92
N ARG A 101 10.70 4.38 -32.64
CA ARG A 101 11.84 4.27 -31.73
C ARG A 101 12.28 2.81 -31.75
N LYS A 102 13.53 2.59 -32.17
CA LYS A 102 14.22 1.29 -32.10
C LYS A 102 14.44 0.82 -30.65
N ASP A 103 13.98 1.60 -29.68
CA ASP A 103 14.22 1.43 -28.25
C ASP A 103 12.97 0.86 -27.55
N ARG A 104 12.25 -0.09 -28.18
CA ARG A 104 11.06 -0.76 -27.62
C ARG A 104 11.39 -1.70 -26.42
N ALA A 105 12.33 -1.31 -25.57
CA ALA A 105 12.58 -1.88 -24.24
C ALA A 105 11.63 -1.31 -23.16
N TRP A 106 10.84 -0.27 -23.46
CA TRP A 106 10.04 0.45 -22.44
C TRP A 106 8.71 -0.21 -22.02
N TYR A 107 8.13 -1.09 -22.84
CA TYR A 107 6.86 -1.76 -22.48
C TYR A 107 7.13 -3.21 -22.06
N ASN A 108 7.24 -3.43 -20.76
CA ASN A 108 7.27 -4.76 -20.18
C ASN A 108 5.85 -5.13 -19.67
N PRO A 109 5.05 -5.92 -20.41
CA PRO A 109 3.69 -6.29 -19.99
C PRO A 109 3.67 -7.05 -18.65
N SER A 110 4.79 -7.63 -18.22
CA SER A 110 4.91 -8.23 -16.89
C SER A 110 4.98 -7.16 -15.78
N SER A 111 5.63 -6.01 -16.01
CA SER A 111 5.69 -4.87 -15.07
C SER A 111 4.29 -4.30 -14.80
N SER A 112 3.54 -3.95 -15.86
CA SER A 112 2.20 -3.36 -15.73
C SER A 112 1.22 -4.30 -15.01
N ARG A 113 1.32 -5.61 -15.25
CA ARG A 113 0.53 -6.62 -14.53
C ARG A 113 0.93 -6.70 -13.06
N LEU A 114 2.23 -6.71 -12.74
CA LEU A 114 2.72 -6.72 -11.36
C LEU A 114 2.27 -5.47 -10.59
N LEU A 115 2.30 -4.29 -11.23
CA LEU A 115 1.77 -3.06 -10.66
C LEU A 115 0.25 -3.14 -10.41
N ALA A 116 -0.52 -3.66 -11.37
CA ALA A 116 -1.95 -3.85 -11.19
C ALA A 116 -2.27 -4.83 -10.05
N TYR A 117 -1.52 -5.93 -9.92
CA TYR A 117 -1.66 -6.86 -8.79
C TYR A 117 -1.26 -6.20 -7.47
N SER A 118 -0.22 -5.37 -7.46
CA SER A 118 0.23 -4.63 -6.28
C SER A 118 -0.83 -3.61 -5.83
N ALA A 119 -1.51 -2.94 -6.77
CA ALA A 119 -2.65 -2.09 -6.48
C ALA A 119 -3.84 -2.88 -5.92
N ALA A 120 -4.17 -4.01 -6.55
CA ALA A 120 -5.30 -4.84 -6.14
C ALA A 120 -5.11 -5.44 -4.74
N THR A 121 -3.91 -5.93 -4.41
CA THR A 121 -3.62 -6.48 -3.07
C THR A 121 -3.70 -5.42 -1.99
N LEU A 122 -3.26 -4.19 -2.26
CA LEU A 122 -3.34 -3.08 -1.31
C LEU A 122 -4.79 -2.61 -1.13
N PHE A 123 -5.56 -2.54 -2.21
CA PHE A 123 -6.98 -2.21 -2.16
C PHE A 123 -7.79 -3.25 -1.40
N ALA A 124 -7.49 -4.54 -1.58
CA ALA A 124 -8.18 -5.66 -0.93
C ALA A 124 -8.12 -5.62 0.61
N ILE A 125 -7.18 -4.85 1.18
CA ILE A 125 -7.08 -4.69 2.63
C ILE A 125 -8.30 -3.94 3.20
N LEU A 126 -8.89 -3.02 2.45
CA LEU A 126 -10.06 -2.25 2.89
C LEU A 126 -11.29 -3.13 3.10
N PRO A 127 -11.77 -3.90 2.09
CA PRO A 127 -12.89 -4.81 2.30
C PRO A 127 -12.56 -5.92 3.29
N TYR A 128 -11.31 -6.41 3.32
CA TYR A 128 -10.89 -7.38 4.35
C TYR A 128 -11.09 -6.81 5.77
N THR A 129 -10.63 -5.59 6.01
CA THR A 129 -10.79 -4.92 7.31
C THR A 129 -12.27 -4.72 7.65
N ARG A 130 -13.08 -4.33 6.66
CA ARG A 130 -14.50 -4.03 6.86
C ARG A 130 -15.38 -5.27 7.08
N ILE A 131 -15.06 -6.38 6.44
CA ILE A 131 -15.91 -7.58 6.44
C ILE A 131 -15.39 -8.62 7.44
N ILE A 132 -14.10 -8.94 7.39
CA ILE A 132 -13.51 -10.03 8.15
C ILE A 132 -13.11 -9.60 9.56
N MET A 133 -12.50 -8.42 9.68
CA MET A 133 -11.95 -7.95 10.96
C MET A 133 -12.95 -7.17 11.82
N TRP A 134 -13.98 -6.60 11.19
CA TRP A 134 -14.99 -5.78 11.84
C TRP A 134 -15.75 -6.46 12.99
N PRO A 135 -16.12 -7.75 12.93
CA PRO A 135 -16.77 -8.42 14.06
C PRO A 135 -15.92 -8.40 15.34
N THR A 136 -14.61 -8.65 15.21
CA THR A 136 -13.67 -8.61 16.35
C THR A 136 -13.54 -7.18 16.90
N LEU A 137 -13.45 -6.18 16.02
CA LEU A 137 -13.42 -4.77 16.39
C LEU A 137 -14.70 -4.34 17.13
N THR A 138 -15.86 -4.77 16.64
CA THR A 138 -17.16 -4.44 17.25
C THR A 138 -17.25 -4.97 18.68
N LYS A 139 -16.80 -6.22 18.91
CA LYS A 139 -16.72 -6.79 20.25
C LYS A 139 -15.74 -6.03 21.16
N LEU A 140 -14.60 -5.61 20.63
CA LEU A 140 -13.63 -4.78 21.37
C LEU A 140 -14.19 -3.37 21.67
N PHE A 141 -15.02 -2.78 20.81
CA PHE A 141 -15.63 -1.47 21.11
C PHE A 141 -16.82 -1.56 22.05
N ALA A 142 -17.54 -2.69 22.06
CA ALA A 142 -18.64 -2.91 23.01
C ALA A 142 -18.13 -2.85 24.46
N VAL A 143 -16.95 -3.41 24.74
CA VAL A 143 -16.34 -3.39 26.07
C VAL A 143 -15.78 -2.02 26.47
N ARG A 144 -15.79 -1.01 25.59
CA ARG A 144 -15.20 0.32 25.86
C ARG A 144 -15.81 0.99 27.09
N LEU A 145 -17.11 0.81 27.30
CA LEU A 145 -17.88 1.41 28.40
C LEU A 145 -17.70 0.69 29.75
N GLU A 146 -17.06 -0.49 29.76
CA GLU A 146 -16.83 -1.25 30.99
C GLU A 146 -15.73 -0.60 31.84
N THR A 147 -15.94 -0.46 33.15
CA THR A 147 -14.93 0.04 34.11
C THR A 147 -13.81 -0.97 34.35
N VAL A 148 -14.11 -2.27 34.29
CA VAL A 148 -13.14 -3.36 34.38
C VAL A 148 -13.30 -4.25 33.15
N LYS A 149 -12.27 -4.36 32.33
CA LYS A 149 -12.32 -5.16 31.09
C LYS A 149 -12.27 -6.65 31.44
N GLY A 150 -13.23 -7.42 30.92
CA GLY A 150 -13.28 -8.88 31.11
C GLY A 150 -12.08 -9.63 30.50
N GLN A 151 -11.80 -10.85 30.98
CA GLN A 151 -10.68 -11.69 30.48
C GLN A 151 -10.76 -11.94 28.96
N ASN A 152 -11.97 -12.00 28.41
CA ASN A 152 -12.30 -12.18 27.00
C ASN A 152 -11.62 -11.14 26.08
N VAL A 153 -11.26 -9.98 26.61
CA VAL A 153 -10.59 -8.91 25.85
C VAL A 153 -9.22 -9.35 25.35
N LYS A 154 -8.45 -10.12 26.14
CA LYS A 154 -7.13 -10.61 25.69
C LYS A 154 -7.24 -11.55 24.49
N GLU A 155 -8.26 -12.40 24.47
CA GLU A 155 -8.53 -13.28 23.34
C GLU A 155 -8.90 -12.49 22.08
N LEU A 156 -9.77 -11.48 22.24
CA LEU A 156 -10.15 -10.60 21.14
C LEU A 156 -8.96 -9.77 20.61
N LEU A 157 -8.08 -9.29 21.48
CA LEU A 157 -6.84 -8.59 21.08
C LEU A 157 -5.86 -9.52 20.36
N SER A 158 -5.77 -10.78 20.78
CA SER A 158 -4.98 -11.81 20.10
C SER A 158 -5.54 -12.08 18.69
N LEU A 159 -6.86 -12.23 18.56
CA LEU A 159 -7.54 -12.43 17.28
C LEU A 159 -7.39 -11.21 16.37
N TRP A 160 -7.53 -10.00 16.92
CA TRP A 160 -7.27 -8.74 16.23
C TRP A 160 -5.84 -8.68 15.68
N SER A 161 -4.86 -9.07 16.48
CA SER A 161 -3.45 -9.15 16.08
C SER A 161 -3.22 -10.20 14.98
N ALA A 162 -3.95 -11.32 15.01
CA ALA A 162 -3.89 -12.33 13.95
C ALA A 162 -4.43 -11.80 12.62
N HIS A 163 -5.53 -11.02 12.62
CA HIS A 163 -6.01 -10.35 11.40
C HIS A 163 -5.01 -9.32 10.86
N HIS A 164 -4.24 -8.67 11.74
CA HIS A 164 -3.16 -7.79 11.32
C HIS A 164 -2.05 -8.53 10.57
N LEU A 165 -1.72 -9.79 10.91
CA LEU A 165 -0.75 -10.60 10.13
C LEU A 165 -1.18 -10.73 8.66
N VAL A 166 -2.46 -11.00 8.41
CA VAL A 166 -2.97 -11.11 7.02
C VAL A 166 -2.78 -9.81 6.27
N ARG A 167 -3.04 -8.66 6.94
CA ARG A 167 -2.80 -7.34 6.33
C ARG A 167 -1.32 -7.05 6.09
N VAL A 168 -0.43 -7.50 6.98
CA VAL A 168 1.03 -7.45 6.77
C VAL A 168 1.39 -8.20 5.49
N PHE A 169 0.90 -9.43 5.32
CA PHE A 169 1.20 -10.22 4.11
C PHE A 169 0.72 -9.51 2.84
N LEU A 170 -0.51 -9.01 2.82
CA LEU A 170 -1.05 -8.30 1.65
C LEU A 170 -0.26 -7.02 1.34
N ALA A 171 0.08 -6.23 2.36
CA ALA A 171 0.86 -5.00 2.19
C ALA A 171 2.31 -5.30 1.75
N LEU A 172 2.94 -6.35 2.29
CA LEU A 172 4.28 -6.78 1.88
C LEU A 172 4.31 -7.31 0.45
N LEU A 173 3.29 -8.07 0.02
CA LEU A 173 3.18 -8.52 -1.38
C LEU A 173 3.02 -7.34 -2.34
N SER A 174 2.21 -6.34 -1.96
CA SER A 174 2.08 -5.09 -2.72
C SER A 174 3.41 -4.34 -2.82
N PHE A 175 4.11 -4.18 -1.69
CA PHE A 175 5.40 -3.51 -1.63
C PHE A 175 6.48 -4.22 -2.46
N ALA A 176 6.62 -5.54 -2.29
CA ALA A 176 7.57 -6.35 -3.04
C ALA A 176 7.27 -6.33 -4.54
N GLY A 177 5.99 -6.46 -4.93
CA GLY A 177 5.56 -6.35 -6.32
C GLY A 177 5.92 -4.99 -6.92
N GLY A 178 5.72 -3.91 -6.17
CA GLY A 178 6.15 -2.56 -6.54
C GLY A 178 7.66 -2.44 -6.78
N ILE A 179 8.49 -2.93 -5.85
CA ILE A 179 9.96 -2.94 -6.01
C ILE A 179 10.36 -3.74 -7.26
N ILE A 180 9.85 -4.96 -7.40
CA ILE A 180 10.20 -5.84 -8.52
C ILE A 180 9.82 -5.19 -9.85
N SER A 181 8.64 -4.57 -9.94
CA SER A 181 8.20 -3.84 -11.14
C SER A 181 9.02 -2.58 -11.48
N THR A 182 9.86 -2.13 -10.54
CA THR A 182 10.76 -0.98 -10.74
C THR A 182 12.18 -1.43 -11.07
N VAL A 183 12.65 -2.55 -10.51
CA VAL A 183 14.02 -3.05 -10.67
C VAL A 183 14.17 -3.99 -11.87
N VAL A 184 13.14 -4.79 -12.18
CA VAL A 184 13.15 -5.70 -13.34
C VAL A 184 12.69 -4.89 -14.57
N LEU A 185 13.61 -4.06 -15.06
CA LEU A 185 13.59 -3.40 -16.36
C LEU A 185 14.46 -4.20 -17.34
#